data_AF-A0A811KBA9-F1
#
_entry.id   AF-A0A811KBA9-F1
#
_cell.length_a   1.000
_cell.length_b   1.000
_cell.length_c   1.000
_cell.angle_alpha   90.00
_cell.angle_beta   90.00
_cell.angle_gamma   90.00
#
_symmetry.space_group_name_H-M   'P 1'
#
loop_
_entity.id
_entity.type
_entity.pdbx_description
1 polymer ?
#
loop_
_entity_poly.entity_id
_entity_poly.type
_entity_poly.pdbx_seq_one_letter_code
_entity_poly.pdbx_strand_id
1 'polypeptide(L)'
;MHHTVVLLLLFLIKPAICAKDDSHPIPDSFVGTWIPSHDDNMEALLRKRGYGYSVGRILLSVTVKKKFEKTNSMFNVTLITRGKHQSWVNVTTNDMFVAPYLDGMHYYFLFDRSEYGLLLQIFFMDSSKLKEAVMFEYVSPFLKMHIKYDNVKACIYHYKETPDKHRDSTIEM
;
A
#
# COMPACT_ATOMS: atom_id res chain seq x y z
N MET A 1 -7.04 -39.20 0.80
CA MET A 1 -6.13 -38.27 0.10
C MET A 1 -6.96 -37.53 -0.94
N HIS A 2 -7.47 -36.35 -0.58
CA HIS A 2 -8.19 -35.49 -1.53
C HIS A 2 -7.29 -34.31 -1.83
N HIS A 3 -6.62 -34.38 -2.98
CA HIS A 3 -5.97 -33.23 -3.57
C HIS A 3 -7.05 -32.32 -4.13
N THR A 4 -7.54 -31.41 -3.30
CA THR A 4 -8.36 -30.29 -3.77
C THR A 4 -7.46 -29.39 -4.59
N VAL A 5 -7.56 -29.50 -5.91
CA VAL A 5 -6.96 -28.57 -6.86
C VAL A 5 -7.62 -27.21 -6.62
N VAL A 6 -6.91 -26.33 -5.90
CA VAL A 6 -7.32 -24.95 -5.68
C VAL A 6 -7.19 -24.21 -7.00
N LEU A 7 -8.30 -24.07 -7.70
CA LEU A 7 -8.42 -23.22 -8.88
C LEU A 7 -8.27 -21.76 -8.42
N LEU A 8 -7.05 -21.23 -8.53
CA LEU A 8 -6.71 -19.84 -8.27
C LEU A 8 -7.39 -18.97 -9.34
N LEU A 9 -8.65 -18.60 -9.10
CA LEU A 9 -9.36 -17.58 -9.87
C LEU A 9 -8.72 -16.23 -9.58
N LEU A 10 -7.59 -15.96 -10.25
CA LEU A 10 -7.04 -14.63 -10.43
C LEU A 10 -8.13 -13.79 -11.11
N PHE A 11 -8.81 -12.95 -10.34
CA PHE A 11 -9.60 -11.86 -10.89
C PHE A 11 -8.63 -10.93 -11.66
N LEU A 12 -8.46 -11.24 -12.94
CA LEU A 12 -7.75 -10.45 -13.93
C LEU A 12 -8.52 -9.15 -14.14
N ILE A 13 -8.25 -8.16 -13.29
CA ILE A 13 -8.15 -6.80 -13.79
C ILE A 13 -6.94 -6.88 -14.71
N LYS A 14 -7.13 -7.03 -16.04
CA LYS A 14 -6.02 -6.91 -16.99
C LYS A 14 -5.62 -5.44 -17.02
N PRO A 15 -4.51 -4.99 -16.41
CA PRO A 15 -4.01 -3.67 -16.73
C PRO A 15 -3.63 -3.71 -18.21
N ALA A 16 -4.05 -2.70 -18.98
CA ALA A 16 -3.45 -2.46 -20.27
C ALA A 16 -1.95 -2.25 -20.02
N ILE A 17 -1.11 -3.16 -20.49
CA ILE A 17 0.34 -3.05 -20.38
C ILE A 17 0.76 -1.95 -21.36
N CYS A 18 0.80 -0.71 -20.89
CA CYS A 18 1.48 0.37 -21.58
C CYS A 18 2.90 0.41 -21.02
N ALA A 19 3.88 -0.01 -21.83
CA ALA A 19 5.29 0.07 -21.51
C ALA A 19 5.72 1.55 -21.42
N LYS A 20 5.58 2.15 -20.25
CA LYS A 20 6.47 3.24 -19.85
C LYS A 20 7.78 2.60 -19.46
N ASP A 21 8.80 2.88 -20.26
CA ASP A 21 10.20 2.51 -20.05
C ASP A 21 10.75 3.23 -18.80
N ASP A 22 10.28 2.80 -17.64
CA ASP A 22 10.93 3.03 -16.37
C ASP A 22 11.55 1.68 -16.00
N SER A 23 12.87 1.54 -16.16
CA SER A 23 13.62 0.32 -15.84
C SER A 23 13.48 -0.15 -14.38
N HIS A 24 12.96 0.72 -13.50
CA HIS A 24 12.79 0.46 -12.07
C HIS A 24 11.36 0.06 -11.72
N PRO A 25 11.08 -0.91 -10.82
CA PRO A 25 9.72 -1.37 -10.48
C PRO A 25 8.68 -0.31 -10.06
N ILE A 26 9.11 0.86 -9.58
CA ILE A 26 8.25 1.98 -9.18
C ILE A 26 8.69 3.29 -9.86
N PRO A 27 7.75 4.20 -10.21
CA PRO A 27 8.08 5.52 -10.76
C PRO A 27 8.81 6.42 -9.75
N ASP A 28 9.63 7.37 -10.22
CA ASP A 28 10.31 8.35 -9.34
C ASP A 28 9.33 9.22 -8.55
N SER A 29 8.16 9.49 -9.12
CA SER A 29 7.12 10.27 -8.47
C SER A 29 6.63 9.64 -7.16
N PHE A 30 6.82 8.34 -6.96
CA PHE A 30 6.41 7.64 -5.73
C PHE A 30 7.46 7.74 -4.62
N VAL A 31 8.73 7.98 -4.96
CA VAL A 31 9.84 7.92 -4.01
C VAL A 31 9.71 9.03 -2.96
N GLY A 32 9.81 8.67 -1.68
CA GLY A 32 9.70 9.57 -0.54
C GLY A 32 8.66 9.13 0.49
N THR A 33 8.44 9.95 1.51
CA THR A 33 7.44 9.72 2.56
C THR A 33 6.15 10.46 2.23
N TRP A 34 5.02 9.79 2.40
CA TRP A 34 3.67 10.26 2.07
C TRP A 34 2.80 10.26 3.31
N ILE A 35 2.22 11.41 3.63
CA ILE A 35 1.39 11.61 4.83
C ILE A 35 -0.08 11.66 4.41
N PRO A 36 -0.97 10.85 4.99
CA PRO A 36 -2.39 10.92 4.67
C PRO A 36 -2.96 12.28 5.11
N SER A 37 -3.75 12.93 4.25
CA SER A 37 -4.41 14.21 4.55
C SER A 37 -5.91 14.08 4.73
N HIS A 38 -6.58 13.45 3.77
CA HIS A 38 -8.02 13.25 3.77
C HIS A 38 -8.37 11.98 3.03
N ASP A 39 -9.62 11.56 3.20
CA ASP A 39 -10.15 10.38 2.56
C ASP A 39 -11.56 10.58 2.01
N ASP A 40 -11.88 9.78 1.01
CA ASP A 40 -13.21 9.59 0.49
C ASP A 40 -13.68 8.19 0.90
N ASN A 41 -14.81 8.12 1.63
CA ASN A 41 -15.55 6.89 1.91
C ASN A 41 -14.84 5.84 2.80
N MET A 42 -13.82 6.22 3.60
CA MET A 42 -13.17 5.24 4.50
C MET A 42 -14.08 4.74 5.61
N GLU A 43 -15.04 5.54 6.08
CA GLU A 43 -15.99 5.08 7.10
C GLU A 43 -16.81 3.87 6.61
N ALA A 44 -17.31 3.92 5.37
CA ALA A 44 -18.06 2.81 4.77
C ALA A 44 -17.17 1.58 4.59
N LEU A 45 -15.92 1.77 4.17
CA LEU A 45 -14.93 0.70 4.04
C LEU A 45 -14.66 0.02 5.40
N LEU A 46 -14.47 0.81 6.46
CA LEU A 46 -14.22 0.28 7.81
C LEU A 46 -15.44 -0.49 8.35
N ARG A 47 -16.65 0.02 8.14
CA ARG A 47 -17.89 -0.71 8.48
C ARG A 47 -17.99 -2.03 7.70
N LYS A 48 -17.65 -2.04 6.41
CA LYS A 48 -17.65 -3.25 5.58
C LYS A 48 -16.62 -4.27 6.03
N ARG A 49 -15.47 -3.83 6.57
CA ARG A 49 -14.48 -4.69 7.24
C ARG A 49 -14.94 -5.21 8.61
N GLY A 50 -16.13 -4.81 9.09
CA GLY A 50 -16.70 -5.26 10.36
C GLY A 50 -16.36 -4.37 11.56
N TYR A 51 -15.72 -3.21 11.36
CA TYR A 51 -15.46 -2.29 12.47
C TYR A 51 -16.74 -1.54 12.86
N GLY A 52 -17.07 -1.58 14.15
CA GLY A 52 -18.13 -0.75 14.73
C GLY A 52 -17.77 0.75 14.68
N TYR A 53 -18.77 1.61 14.83
CA TYR A 53 -18.63 3.07 14.69
C TYR A 53 -17.47 3.65 15.52
N SER A 54 -17.41 3.34 16.82
CA SER A 54 -16.39 3.89 17.73
C SER A 54 -14.96 3.47 17.34
N VAL A 55 -14.75 2.19 17.02
CA VAL A 55 -13.45 1.68 16.57
C VAL A 55 -13.08 2.28 15.21
N GLY A 56 -14.06 2.43 14.31
CA GLY A 56 -13.87 3.07 13.01
C GLY A 56 -13.35 4.51 13.16
N ARG A 57 -13.92 5.32 14.06
CA ARG A 57 -13.44 6.69 14.33
C ARG A 57 -12.00 6.73 14.83
N ILE A 58 -11.62 5.80 15.70
CA ILE A 58 -10.22 5.67 16.17
C ILE A 58 -9.31 5.36 14.97
N LEU A 59 -9.66 4.39 14.14
CA LEU A 59 -8.86 4.01 12.97
C LEU A 59 -8.73 5.15 11.94
N LEU A 60 -9.78 5.94 11.72
CA LEU A 60 -9.72 7.14 10.88
C LEU A 60 -8.78 8.22 11.44
N SER A 61 -8.58 8.24 12.75
CA SER A 61 -7.71 9.20 13.41
C SER A 61 -6.24 8.76 13.40
N VAL A 62 -5.93 7.53 12.99
CA VAL A 62 -4.56 7.01 12.94
C VAL A 62 -3.87 7.47 11.65
N THR A 63 -2.80 8.24 11.79
CA THR A 63 -1.89 8.56 10.69
C THR A 63 -1.00 7.37 10.37
N VAL A 64 -1.12 6.84 9.15
CA VAL A 64 -0.21 5.83 8.58
C VAL A 64 0.53 6.44 7.40
N LYS A 65 1.73 6.97 7.64
CA LYS A 65 2.60 7.45 6.55
C LYS A 65 3.16 6.27 5.77
N LYS A 66 3.47 6.49 4.50
CA LYS A 66 4.04 5.47 3.61
C LYS A 66 5.32 5.99 3.00
N LYS A 67 6.40 5.24 3.12
CA LYS A 67 7.69 5.58 2.53
C LYS A 67 8.00 4.58 1.42
N PHE A 68 8.25 5.08 0.22
CA PHE A 68 8.74 4.28 -0.90
C PHE A 68 10.18 4.67 -1.21
N GLU A 69 11.05 3.67 -1.35
CA GLU A 69 12.47 3.87 -1.63
C GLU A 69 12.91 2.93 -2.74
N LYS A 70 13.70 3.42 -3.69
CA LYS A 70 14.31 2.59 -4.73
C LYS A 70 15.55 1.88 -4.18
N THR A 71 15.76 0.63 -4.58
CA THR A 71 16.95 -0.17 -4.24
C THR A 71 17.39 -1.01 -5.44
N ASN A 72 18.38 -0.54 -6.21
CA ASN A 72 18.83 -1.20 -7.45
C ASN A 72 17.65 -1.53 -8.40
N SER A 73 17.29 -2.80 -8.56
CA SER A 73 16.16 -3.29 -9.36
C SER A 73 14.92 -3.65 -8.51
N MET A 74 14.90 -3.23 -7.24
CA MET A 74 13.89 -3.53 -6.22
C MET A 74 13.46 -2.23 -5.54
N PHE A 75 12.52 -2.33 -4.59
CA PHE A 75 12.13 -1.19 -3.78
C PHE A 75 11.81 -1.60 -2.34
N ASN A 76 11.84 -0.64 -1.44
CA ASN A 76 11.39 -0.81 -0.06
C ASN A 76 10.09 -0.03 0.15
N VAL A 77 9.20 -0.60 0.95
CA VAL A 77 7.97 0.05 1.42
C VAL A 77 7.98 0.04 2.94
N THR A 78 7.84 1.20 3.55
CA THR A 78 7.69 1.32 5.01
C THR A 78 6.38 2.00 5.37
N LEU A 79 5.58 1.33 6.20
CA LEU A 79 4.38 1.87 6.83
C LEU A 79 4.78 2.43 8.19
N ILE A 80 4.56 3.73 8.40
CA ILE A 80 5.01 4.47 9.56
C ILE A 80 3.79 4.94 10.34
N THR A 81 3.63 4.42 11.55
CA THR A 81 2.65 4.94 12.53
C THR A 81 3.40 5.58 13.70
N ARG A 82 2.68 6.19 14.66
CA ARG A 82 3.30 6.76 15.87
C ARG A 82 3.95 5.71 16.79
N GLY A 83 3.47 4.46 16.78
CA GLY A 83 3.91 3.43 17.73
C GLY A 83 4.63 2.23 17.10
N LYS A 84 4.26 1.85 15.87
CA LYS A 84 4.83 0.69 15.17
C LYS A 84 5.16 1.04 13.73
N HIS A 85 6.33 0.61 13.27
CA HIS A 85 6.72 0.64 11.87
C HIS A 85 6.68 -0.76 11.29
N GLN A 86 6.25 -0.88 10.04
CA GLN A 86 6.33 -2.13 9.29
C GLN A 86 7.07 -1.84 7.99
N SER A 87 8.19 -2.52 7.78
CA SER A 87 8.98 -2.40 6.56
C SER A 87 8.92 -3.69 5.76
N TRP A 88 8.83 -3.56 4.45
CA TRP A 88 9.03 -4.60 3.47
C TRP A 88 10.24 -4.17 2.62
N VAL A 89 11.29 -4.98 2.64
CA VAL A 89 12.58 -4.65 1.99
C VAL A 89 12.79 -5.54 0.77
N ASN A 90 13.52 -5.03 -0.22
CA ASN A 90 13.89 -5.76 -1.44
C ASN A 90 12.67 -6.34 -2.17
N VAL A 91 11.59 -5.55 -2.24
CA VAL A 91 10.36 -5.92 -2.93
C VAL A 91 10.57 -5.83 -4.44
N THR A 92 10.14 -6.86 -5.16
CA THR A 92 10.04 -6.88 -6.63
C THR A 92 8.58 -6.77 -7.05
N THR A 93 8.36 -6.39 -8.31
CA THR A 93 7.03 -6.50 -8.93
C THR A 93 6.84 -7.86 -9.58
N ASN A 94 5.60 -8.33 -9.66
CA ASN A 94 5.17 -9.62 -10.22
C ASN A 94 5.58 -10.86 -9.40
N ASP A 95 6.25 -10.69 -8.26
CA ASP A 95 6.56 -11.78 -7.34
C ASP A 95 5.75 -11.64 -6.04
N MET A 96 5.20 -12.76 -5.58
CA MET A 96 4.48 -12.82 -4.32
C MET A 96 5.46 -13.00 -3.16
N PHE A 97 5.24 -12.29 -2.05
CA PHE A 97 6.01 -12.45 -0.83
C PHE A 97 5.13 -12.53 0.41
N VAL A 98 5.65 -13.13 1.48
CA VAL A 98 4.98 -13.23 2.79
C VAL A 98 5.61 -12.23 3.73
N ALA A 99 4.77 -11.42 4.39
CA ALA A 99 5.24 -10.48 5.41
C ALA A 99 4.15 -10.21 6.45
N PRO A 100 4.51 -9.68 7.64
CA PRO A 100 3.53 -9.14 8.55
C PRO A 100 2.97 -7.80 8.04
N TYR A 101 1.71 -7.52 8.40
CA TYR A 101 1.09 -6.21 8.24
C TYR A 101 1.02 -5.44 9.57
N LEU A 102 0.36 -4.28 9.58
CA LEU A 102 0.25 -3.45 10.79
C LEU A 102 -0.47 -4.15 11.95
N ASP A 103 -1.43 -5.04 11.63
CA ASP A 103 -2.14 -5.89 12.60
C ASP A 103 -1.25 -7.04 13.16
N GLY A 104 -0.03 -7.21 12.66
CA GLY A 104 0.89 -8.29 13.06
C GLY A 104 0.59 -9.64 12.40
N MET A 105 -0.50 -9.76 11.66
CA MET A 105 -0.82 -10.98 10.90
C MET A 105 0.01 -11.03 9.62
N HIS A 106 0.35 -12.23 9.19
CA HIS A 106 1.07 -12.44 7.94
C HIS A 106 0.09 -12.62 6.78
N TYR A 107 0.44 -12.04 5.64
CA TYR A 107 -0.34 -12.12 4.40
C TYR A 107 0.58 -12.41 3.23
N TYR A 108 0.00 -12.89 2.14
CA TYR A 108 0.65 -12.84 0.83
C TYR A 108 0.43 -11.46 0.21
N PHE A 109 1.51 -10.86 -0.28
CA PHE A 109 1.51 -9.57 -0.97
C PHE A 109 2.03 -9.75 -2.38
N LEU A 110 1.41 -9.07 -3.34
CA LEU A 110 1.86 -8.98 -4.72
C LEU A 110 1.78 -7.52 -5.16
N PHE A 111 2.89 -7.00 -5.67
CA PHE A 111 2.93 -5.69 -6.31
C PHE A 111 3.03 -5.84 -7.82
N ASP A 112 2.13 -5.20 -8.56
CA ASP A 112 2.12 -5.20 -10.01
C ASP A 112 2.12 -3.77 -10.54
N ARG A 113 2.79 -3.57 -11.68
CA ARG A 113 2.66 -2.29 -12.41
C ARG A 113 1.31 -2.23 -13.11
N SER A 114 0.68 -1.07 -13.04
CA SER A 114 -0.52 -0.75 -13.81
C SER A 114 -0.27 0.49 -14.66
N GLU A 115 -1.15 0.71 -15.64
CA GLU A 115 -1.12 1.93 -16.46
C GLU A 115 -1.26 3.22 -15.62
N TYR A 116 -1.87 3.13 -14.44
CA TYR A 116 -2.13 4.25 -13.54
C TYR A 116 -1.13 4.36 -12.38
N GLY A 117 -0.24 3.36 -12.20
CA GLY A 117 0.74 3.37 -11.12
C GLY A 117 1.09 1.97 -10.61
N LEU A 118 0.88 1.75 -9.32
CA LEU A 118 1.28 0.51 -8.64
C LEU A 118 0.07 -0.15 -7.97
N LEU A 119 -0.23 -1.39 -8.32
CA LEU A 119 -1.25 -2.20 -7.70
C LEU A 119 -0.63 -3.08 -6.62
N LEU A 120 -1.18 -3.03 -5.40
CA LEU A 120 -0.89 -3.95 -4.32
C LEU A 120 -2.09 -4.86 -4.09
N GLN A 121 -1.89 -6.16 -4.19
CA GLN A 121 -2.88 -7.17 -3.83
C GLN A 121 -2.45 -7.88 -2.56
N ILE A 122 -3.39 -8.03 -1.62
CA ILE A 122 -3.18 -8.66 -0.32
C ILE A 122 -4.09 -9.87 -0.24
N PHE A 123 -3.55 -11.05 0.05
CA PHE A 123 -4.30 -12.31 0.16
C PHE A 123 -4.16 -12.91 1.55
N PHE A 124 -5.23 -13.53 2.04
CA PHE A 124 -5.18 -14.32 3.26
C PHE A 124 -4.32 -15.56 3.04
N MET A 125 -3.46 -15.90 4.01
CA MET A 125 -2.58 -17.07 3.88
C MET A 125 -3.32 -18.40 3.94
N ASP A 126 -4.39 -18.47 4.72
CA ASP A 126 -5.15 -19.70 4.96
C ASP A 126 -5.96 -20.18 3.75
N SER A 127 -6.33 -19.26 2.87
CA SER A 127 -7.33 -19.49 1.82
C SER A 127 -6.89 -18.95 0.46
N SER A 128 -5.80 -18.19 0.40
CA SER A 128 -5.35 -17.47 -0.80
C SER A 128 -6.42 -16.57 -1.41
N LYS A 129 -7.49 -16.24 -0.67
CA LYS A 129 -8.54 -15.33 -1.10
C LYS A 129 -8.02 -13.91 -1.04
N LEU A 130 -8.36 -13.11 -2.06
CA LEU A 130 -8.07 -11.69 -2.08
C LEU A 130 -8.76 -11.03 -0.87
N LYS A 131 -7.95 -10.52 0.04
CA LYS A 131 -8.40 -9.72 1.18
C LYS A 131 -8.70 -8.30 0.71
N GLU A 132 -7.78 -7.71 -0.03
CA GLU A 132 -7.82 -6.30 -0.39
C GLU A 132 -6.95 -6.01 -1.62
N ALA A 133 -7.40 -5.07 -2.44
CA ALA A 133 -6.60 -4.50 -3.51
C ALA A 133 -6.43 -2.99 -3.29
N VAL A 134 -5.22 -2.49 -3.47
CA VAL A 134 -4.85 -1.10 -3.28
C VAL A 134 -4.14 -0.58 -4.53
N MET A 135 -4.75 0.36 -5.24
CA MET A 135 -4.11 1.05 -6.36
C MET A 135 -3.50 2.36 -5.87
N PHE A 136 -2.19 2.50 -6.06
CA PHE A 136 -1.46 3.74 -5.86
C PHE A 136 -1.34 4.47 -7.19
N GLU A 137 -1.74 5.74 -7.19
CA GLU A 137 -1.73 6.61 -8.36
C GLU A 137 -1.14 7.96 -7.97
N TYR A 138 -0.14 8.44 -8.71
CA TYR A 138 0.39 9.79 -8.48
C TYR A 138 -0.36 10.79 -9.36
N VAL A 139 -1.08 11.70 -8.71
CA VAL A 139 -1.78 12.82 -9.33
C VAL A 139 -1.35 14.07 -8.59
N SER A 140 -0.36 14.79 -9.15
CA SER A 140 0.25 15.96 -8.51
C SER A 140 -0.81 16.89 -7.90
N PRO A 141 -0.66 17.30 -6.63
CA PRO A 141 0.49 17.05 -5.73
C PRO A 141 0.38 15.77 -4.87
N PHE A 142 -0.59 14.91 -5.13
CA PHE A 142 -0.95 13.80 -4.24
C PHE A 142 -0.51 12.43 -4.73
N LEU A 143 -0.19 11.55 -3.78
CA LEU A 143 -0.28 10.11 -3.97
C LEU A 143 -1.67 9.65 -3.50
N LYS A 144 -2.51 9.26 -4.44
CA LYS A 144 -3.84 8.69 -4.18
C LYS A 144 -3.70 7.20 -3.94
N MET A 145 -4.43 6.71 -2.95
CA MET A 145 -4.51 5.30 -2.59
C MET A 145 -5.97 4.86 -2.68
N HIS A 146 -6.33 4.22 -3.78
CA HIS A 146 -7.66 3.65 -3.99
C HIS A 146 -7.71 2.26 -3.39
N ILE A 147 -8.52 2.07 -2.36
CA ILE A 147 -8.71 0.79 -1.69
C ILE A 147 -10.01 0.16 -2.17
N LYS A 148 -9.95 -1.11 -2.55
CA LYS A 148 -11.13 -1.95 -2.81
C LYS A 148 -11.15 -3.11 -1.82
N TYR A 149 -12.23 -3.19 -1.05
CA TYR A 149 -12.53 -4.31 -0.17
C TYR A 149 -13.94 -4.80 -0.48
N ASP A 150 -14.04 -6.04 -0.97
CA ASP A 150 -15.30 -6.58 -1.53
C ASP A 150 -15.88 -5.64 -2.61
N ASN A 151 -17.12 -5.17 -2.42
CA ASN A 151 -17.80 -4.24 -3.31
C ASN A 151 -17.67 -2.76 -2.91
N VAL A 152 -16.96 -2.45 -1.83
CA VAL A 152 -16.78 -1.08 -1.32
C VAL A 152 -15.42 -0.53 -1.77
N LYS A 153 -15.42 0.74 -2.18
CA LYS A 153 -14.22 1.48 -2.56
C LYS A 153 -14.04 2.71 -1.68
N ALA A 154 -12.80 3.03 -1.35
CA ALA A 154 -12.42 4.27 -0.67
C ALA A 154 -11.14 4.82 -1.31
N CYS A 155 -10.86 6.10 -1.10
CA CYS A 155 -9.62 6.74 -1.56
C CYS A 155 -8.99 7.50 -0.40
N ILE A 156 -7.68 7.38 -0.22
CA ILE A 156 -6.92 8.23 0.71
C ILE A 156 -5.92 9.06 -0.08
N TYR A 157 -5.91 10.36 0.14
CA TYR A 157 -4.97 11.29 -0.47
C TYR A 157 -3.80 11.49 0.46
N HIS A 158 -2.60 11.42 -0.08
CA HIS A 158 -1.38 11.66 0.68
C HIS A 158 -0.58 12.80 0.04
N TYR A 159 -0.09 13.72 0.85
CA TYR A 159 0.90 14.71 0.40
C TYR A 159 2.31 14.21 0.71
N LYS A 160 3.27 14.66 -0.09
CA LYS A 160 4.66 14.32 0.12
C LYS A 160 5.20 15.09 1.32
N GLU A 161 5.80 14.38 2.26
CA GLU A 161 6.54 15.00 3.36
C GLU A 161 7.75 15.72 2.77
N THR A 162 7.83 17.02 3.00
CA THR A 162 9.03 17.81 2.67
C THR A 162 10.08 17.58 3.76
N PRO A 163 11.35 17.33 3.41
CA PRO A 163 12.43 17.31 4.40
C PRO A 163 12.42 18.62 5.20
N ASP A 164 12.39 18.51 6.52
CA ASP A 164 12.40 19.65 7.40
C ASP A 164 13.78 20.34 7.28
N LYS A 165 13.82 21.57 6.77
CA LYS A 165 15.07 22.33 6.53
C LYS A 165 15.74 22.84 7.83
N HIS A 166 15.27 22.43 9.01
CA HIS A 166 15.60 23.07 10.30
C HIS A 166 16.03 22.11 11.41
N ARG A 167 16.75 21.03 11.08
CA ARG A 167 17.35 20.15 12.09
C ARG A 167 18.81 19.81 11.83
N ASP A 168 19.61 20.82 11.47
CA ASP A 168 21.06 20.69 11.30
C ASP A 168 21.81 21.95 11.76
N SER A 169 21.43 22.48 12.93
CA SER A 169 22.12 23.61 13.57
C SER A 169 22.36 23.35 15.06
N THR A 170 22.96 22.22 15.40
CA THR A 170 23.73 21.98 16.63
C THR A 170 24.45 20.65 16.39
N ILE A 171 25.76 20.58 16.19
CA ILE A 171 26.79 20.65 17.23
C ILE A 171 28.13 20.95 16.52
N GLU A 172 28.67 22.15 16.70
CA GLU A 172 30.11 22.38 16.83
C GLU A 172 30.27 23.47 17.89
N MET A 173 30.65 23.04 19.10
CA MET A 173 31.44 23.80 20.08
C MET A 173 32.32 22.80 20.82
#